data_AF-A0A4U1JEN3-F1
#
_entry.id   AF-A0A4U1JEN3-F1
#
_cell.length_a   1.000
_cell.length_b   1.000
_cell.length_c   1.000
_cell.angle_alpha   90.00
_cell.angle_beta   90.00
_cell.angle_gamma   90.00
#
_symmetry.space_group_name_H-M   'P 1'
#
loop_
_entity.id
_entity.type
_entity.pdbx_description
1 polymer ?
#
loop_
_entity_poly.entity_id
_entity_poly.type
_entity_poly.pdbx_seq_one_letter_code
_entity_poly.pdbx_strand_id
1 'polypeptide(L)'
;MATCYDLILFGPNNQLTVGEVRTQLLARFPLETCDDWIGMNGPGLTVTVTPHEWPDSSPTLKRRGVRVGFRHYYGREDEPDGHPLMMQIVDWLLHEFDADAHFSFDTDPDRAYLVKTKNRILLVEDEFWSSGEPLSIDLITPPYERRKVSGGFSLDVRLRDMRTHPLTVRGALVAQFHLNIHPKSMETAEDELVRFQIKRCRENEAKGYMTEDPDGEYLSIYIDANVFEYDGAIDRMLGIMHFMLRQKYAGDAKLTWWYKGPPLLERTGTTLTLLDEPDFWTPARKALFEPKP
;
A
#
# COMPACT_ATOMS: atom_id res chain seq x y z
N MET A 1 26.00 8.14 9.13
CA MET A 1 24.71 7.40 9.27
C MET A 1 24.40 6.83 7.90
N ALA A 2 23.86 5.61 7.79
CA ALA A 2 23.58 5.03 6.47
C ALA A 2 22.07 4.99 6.19
N THR A 3 21.66 5.48 5.03
CA THR A 3 20.28 5.33 4.54
C THR A 3 20.17 4.04 3.75
N CYS A 4 19.12 3.25 4.00
CA CYS A 4 18.93 1.94 3.39
C CYS A 4 17.59 1.88 2.63
N TYR A 5 17.62 1.36 1.42
CA TYR A 5 16.43 1.07 0.62
C TYR A 5 16.46 -0.38 0.16
N ASP A 6 15.30 -0.96 -0.07
CA ASP A 6 15.18 -2.32 -0.59
C ASP A 6 14.25 -2.37 -1.79
N LEU A 7 14.72 -2.97 -2.89
CA LEU A 7 13.87 -3.43 -3.98
C LEU A 7 13.72 -4.96 -3.89
N ILE A 8 12.51 -5.43 -3.64
CA ILE A 8 12.19 -6.86 -3.60
C ILE A 8 11.50 -7.22 -4.91
N LEU A 9 12.04 -8.22 -5.60
CA LEU A 9 11.53 -8.73 -6.88
C LEU A 9 10.90 -10.11 -6.68
N PHE A 10 9.69 -10.29 -7.20
CA PHE A 10 8.91 -11.53 -7.15
C PHE A 10 8.73 -12.08 -8.56
N GLY A 11 9.64 -12.98 -8.96
CA GLY A 11 9.56 -13.63 -10.27
C GLY A 11 8.38 -14.61 -10.35
N PRO A 12 7.70 -14.74 -11.51
CA PRO A 12 6.69 -15.75 -11.73
C PRO A 12 7.31 -17.13 -11.50
N ASN A 13 6.59 -17.98 -10.75
CA ASN A 13 6.99 -19.37 -10.47
C ASN A 13 8.36 -19.55 -9.78
N ASN A 14 8.85 -18.56 -9.02
CA ASN A 14 10.13 -18.63 -8.31
C ASN A 14 11.37 -18.82 -9.21
N GLN A 15 11.32 -18.38 -10.47
CA GLN A 15 12.44 -18.57 -11.41
C GLN A 15 13.59 -17.57 -11.23
N LEU A 16 13.35 -16.44 -10.57
CA LEU A 16 14.37 -15.42 -10.33
C LEU A 16 15.38 -15.89 -9.27
N THR A 17 16.67 -15.89 -9.59
CA THR A 17 17.73 -16.32 -8.66
C THR A 17 18.66 -15.18 -8.24
N VAL A 18 19.19 -15.25 -7.01
CA VAL A 18 20.21 -14.31 -6.51
C VAL A 18 21.42 -14.24 -7.43
N GLY A 19 21.88 -15.40 -7.92
CA GLY A 19 23.04 -15.51 -8.80
C GLY A 19 22.83 -14.78 -10.13
N GLU A 20 21.66 -14.95 -10.74
CA GLU A 20 21.28 -14.26 -11.98
C GLU A 20 21.25 -12.75 -11.79
N VAL A 21 20.50 -12.25 -10.81
CA VAL A 21 20.38 -10.80 -10.54
C VAL A 21 21.77 -10.20 -10.25
N ARG A 22 22.57 -10.85 -9.40
CA ARG A 22 23.93 -10.38 -9.07
C ARG A 22 24.84 -10.33 -10.30
N THR A 23 24.83 -11.37 -11.13
CA THR A 23 25.67 -11.45 -12.33
C THR A 23 25.33 -10.34 -13.31
N GLN A 24 24.04 -10.08 -13.52
CA GLN A 24 23.61 -9.03 -14.44
C GLN A 24 23.91 -7.63 -13.89
N LEU A 25 23.75 -7.39 -12.58
CA LEU A 25 24.10 -6.10 -11.97
C LEU A 25 25.59 -5.76 -12.14
N LEU A 26 26.49 -6.71 -11.91
CA LEU A 26 27.93 -6.53 -12.12
C LEU A 26 28.29 -6.30 -13.59
N ALA A 27 27.55 -6.91 -14.52
CA ALA A 27 27.80 -6.74 -15.95
C ALA A 27 27.28 -5.39 -16.50
N ARG A 28 26.27 -4.81 -15.85
CA ARG A 28 25.53 -3.65 -16.39
C ARG A 28 25.92 -2.32 -15.75
N PHE A 29 26.33 -2.34 -14.48
CA PHE A 29 26.59 -1.15 -13.68
C PHE A 29 28.04 -1.09 -13.22
N PRO A 30 28.56 0.09 -12.86
CA PRO A 30 29.91 0.25 -12.30
C PRO A 30 29.94 -0.25 -10.86
N LEU A 31 29.77 -1.57 -10.69
CA LEU A 31 29.75 -2.28 -9.43
C LEU A 31 30.92 -3.26 -9.36
N GLU A 32 31.58 -3.32 -8.21
CA GLU A 32 32.69 -4.24 -7.95
C GLU A 32 32.35 -5.16 -6.78
N THR A 33 32.74 -6.43 -6.85
CA THR A 33 32.54 -7.37 -5.75
C THR A 33 33.34 -6.97 -4.52
N CYS A 34 32.73 -7.02 -3.35
CA CYS A 34 33.42 -6.85 -2.08
C CYS A 34 33.97 -8.20 -1.58
N ASP A 35 35.09 -8.16 -0.86
CA ASP A 35 35.70 -9.35 -0.24
C ASP A 35 34.78 -10.03 0.80
N ASP A 36 33.80 -9.29 1.33
CA ASP A 36 32.73 -9.82 2.17
C ASP A 36 31.50 -10.19 1.31
N TRP A 37 31.21 -11.49 1.25
CA TRP A 37 30.59 -12.27 0.16
C TRP A 37 29.18 -11.89 -0.36
N ILE A 38 28.57 -10.81 0.09
CA ILE A 38 27.17 -10.45 -0.26
C ILE A 38 27.06 -9.05 -0.89
N GLY A 39 28.09 -8.21 -0.77
CA GLY A 39 28.08 -6.82 -1.23
C GLY A 39 28.73 -6.59 -2.60
N MET A 40 28.23 -5.57 -3.29
CA MET A 40 28.83 -4.95 -4.47
C MET A 40 28.93 -3.45 -4.22
N ASN A 41 30.11 -2.86 -4.43
CA ASN A 41 30.32 -1.43 -4.23
C ASN A 41 30.28 -0.70 -5.56
N GLY A 42 29.53 0.40 -5.61
CA GLY A 42 29.58 1.40 -6.65
C GLY A 42 29.86 2.80 -6.07
N PRO A 43 29.94 3.82 -6.92
CA PRO A 43 30.08 5.21 -6.49
C PRO A 43 29.00 5.62 -5.46
N GLY A 44 29.41 5.80 -4.20
CA GLY A 44 28.53 6.28 -3.12
C GLY A 44 27.42 5.31 -2.69
N LEU A 45 27.48 4.07 -3.14
CA LEU A 45 26.40 3.09 -3.02
C LEU A 45 26.95 1.68 -2.78
N THR A 46 26.48 1.02 -1.73
CA THR A 46 26.65 -0.43 -1.59
C THR A 46 25.35 -1.13 -1.95
N VAL A 47 25.45 -2.13 -2.81
CA VAL A 47 24.33 -2.96 -3.28
C VAL A 47 24.51 -4.38 -2.75
N THR A 48 23.44 -4.99 -2.24
CA THR A 48 23.42 -6.38 -1.79
C THR A 48 22.33 -7.13 -2.52
N VAL A 49 22.55 -8.41 -2.83
CA VAL A 49 21.53 -9.28 -3.43
C VAL A 49 21.38 -10.51 -2.56
N THR A 50 20.19 -10.71 -2.00
CA THR A 50 19.91 -11.77 -1.04
C THR A 50 18.58 -12.45 -1.36
N PRO A 51 18.40 -13.72 -0.96
CA PRO A 51 17.08 -14.33 -1.05
C PRO A 51 16.13 -13.58 -0.11
N HIS A 52 14.93 -13.30 -0.60
CA HIS A 52 13.84 -12.77 0.22
C HIS A 52 12.86 -13.89 0.57
N GLU A 53 12.72 -14.16 1.86
CA GLU A 53 11.67 -15.01 2.40
C GLU A 53 10.86 -14.17 3.40
N TRP A 54 9.57 -13.99 3.12
CA TRP A 54 8.68 -13.30 4.06
C TRP A 54 8.52 -14.11 5.34
N PRO A 55 8.52 -13.47 6.53
CA PRO A 55 8.14 -14.16 7.75
C PRO A 55 6.71 -14.71 7.60
N ASP A 56 6.45 -15.89 8.17
CA ASP A 56 5.20 -16.63 8.07
C ASP A 56 3.92 -15.85 8.47
N SER A 57 4.09 -14.66 9.07
CA SER A 57 3.04 -13.79 9.58
C SER A 57 2.28 -12.99 8.52
N SER A 58 2.73 -12.93 7.26
CA SER A 58 1.94 -12.33 6.18
C SER A 58 1.45 -13.43 5.21
N PRO A 59 0.21 -13.90 5.34
CA PRO A 59 -0.32 -14.97 4.48
C PRO A 59 -0.46 -14.56 3.00
N THR A 60 -0.43 -13.26 2.71
CA THR A 60 -0.77 -12.68 1.40
C THR A 60 0.47 -12.42 0.54
N LEU A 61 1.65 -12.37 1.16
CA LEU A 61 2.94 -12.07 0.52
C LEU A 61 3.95 -13.22 0.64
N LYS A 62 3.47 -14.48 0.75
CA LYS A 62 4.31 -15.69 0.78
C LYS A 62 4.98 -16.03 -0.55
N ARG A 63 5.49 -15.03 -1.28
CA ARG A 63 6.23 -15.21 -2.53
C ARG A 63 7.72 -15.20 -2.20
N ARG A 64 8.44 -16.26 -2.58
CA ARG A 64 9.90 -16.23 -2.59
C ARG A 64 10.34 -15.18 -3.61
N GLY A 65 11.34 -14.40 -3.25
CA GLY A 65 11.83 -13.32 -4.10
C GLY A 65 13.34 -13.13 -3.97
N VAL A 66 13.81 -12.11 -4.66
CA VAL A 66 15.18 -11.61 -4.54
C VAL A 66 15.12 -10.20 -4.00
N ARG A 67 15.82 -9.95 -2.89
CA ARG A 67 15.99 -8.62 -2.32
C ARG A 67 17.28 -8.01 -2.85
N VAL A 68 17.15 -6.83 -3.46
CA VAL A 68 18.24 -5.95 -3.83
C VAL A 68 18.28 -4.78 -2.85
N GLY A 69 19.20 -4.82 -1.90
CA GLY A 69 19.34 -3.80 -0.85
C GLY A 69 20.38 -2.74 -1.24
N PHE A 70 20.03 -1.48 -1.06
CA PHE A 70 20.82 -0.29 -1.39
C PHE A 70 21.20 0.43 -0.10
N ARG A 71 22.49 0.73 0.08
CA ARG A 71 22.99 1.42 1.27
C ARG A 71 23.84 2.62 0.89
N HIS A 72 23.39 3.80 1.31
CA HIS A 72 24.10 5.06 1.17
C HIS A 72 24.88 5.33 2.44
N TYR A 73 26.19 5.53 2.35
CA TYR A 73 27.00 5.95 3.49
C TYR A 73 27.10 7.47 3.49
N TYR A 74 26.37 8.16 4.39
CA TYR A 74 26.65 9.57 4.64
C TYR A 74 27.88 9.65 5.53
N GLY A 75 29.03 9.93 4.92
CA GLY A 75 30.31 9.87 5.61
C GLY A 75 31.32 10.95 5.27
N ARG A 76 31.37 11.47 4.03
CA ARG A 76 32.37 12.44 3.60
C ARG A 76 31.80 13.39 2.56
N GLU A 77 32.08 14.69 2.67
CA GLU A 77 31.65 15.72 1.71
C GLU A 77 32.14 15.44 0.27
N ASP A 78 33.15 14.57 0.12
CA ASP A 78 33.77 14.20 -1.15
C ASP A 78 33.25 12.88 -1.75
N GLU A 79 32.32 12.18 -1.08
CA GLU A 79 31.75 10.95 -1.63
C GLU A 79 30.68 11.27 -2.68
N PRO A 80 30.71 10.61 -3.86
CA PRO A 80 29.71 10.84 -4.89
C PRO A 80 28.32 10.48 -4.38
N ASP A 81 27.31 11.22 -4.82
CA ASP A 81 25.92 10.89 -4.52
C ASP A 81 25.53 9.56 -5.19
N GLY A 82 25.18 8.55 -4.38
CA GLY A 82 24.77 7.22 -4.85
C GLY A 82 23.32 7.14 -5.34
N HIS A 83 22.48 8.15 -5.11
CA HIS A 83 21.06 8.11 -5.50
C HIS A 83 20.83 7.95 -7.01
N PRO A 84 21.55 8.65 -7.90
CA PRO A 84 21.39 8.47 -9.34
C PRO A 84 21.68 7.03 -9.79
N LEU A 85 22.73 6.38 -9.25
CA LEU A 85 23.06 5.00 -9.57
C LEU A 85 22.00 4.04 -9.03
N MET A 86 21.50 4.26 -7.81
CA MET A 86 20.40 3.48 -7.25
C MET A 86 19.17 3.53 -8.16
N MET A 87 18.75 4.73 -8.58
CA MET A 87 17.56 4.87 -9.43
C MET A 87 17.74 4.26 -10.81
N GLN A 88 18.94 4.32 -11.40
CA GLN A 88 19.24 3.61 -12.65
C GLN A 88 19.15 2.08 -12.49
N ILE A 89 19.64 1.56 -11.37
CA ILE A 89 19.55 0.13 -11.05
C ILE A 89 18.08 -0.26 -10.84
N VAL A 90 17.32 0.51 -10.06
CA VAL A 90 15.89 0.26 -9.82
C VAL A 90 15.13 0.27 -11.14
N ASP A 91 15.29 1.32 -11.97
CA ASP A 91 14.60 1.42 -13.26
C ASP A 91 14.92 0.22 -14.16
N TRP A 92 16.19 -0.15 -14.28
CA TRP A 92 16.60 -1.30 -15.09
C TRP A 92 16.03 -2.61 -14.55
N LEU A 93 16.09 -2.85 -13.24
CA LEU A 93 15.54 -4.06 -12.63
C LEU A 93 14.02 -4.20 -12.85
N LEU A 94 13.30 -3.09 -12.81
CA LEU A 94 11.86 -3.06 -13.08
C LEU A 94 11.53 -3.43 -14.54
N HIS A 95 12.40 -3.07 -15.48
CA HIS A 95 12.23 -3.32 -16.91
C HIS A 95 12.77 -4.68 -17.40
N GLU A 96 13.91 -5.10 -16.87
CA GLU A 96 14.61 -6.31 -17.33
C GLU A 96 13.90 -7.58 -16.89
N PHE A 97 13.43 -7.60 -15.64
CA PHE A 97 12.79 -8.77 -15.07
C PHE A 97 11.28 -8.66 -15.18
N ASP A 98 10.66 -9.68 -15.77
CA ASP A 98 9.21 -9.90 -15.67
C ASP A 98 8.87 -10.37 -14.25
N ALA A 99 8.97 -9.46 -13.29
CA ALA A 99 8.69 -9.68 -11.88
C ALA A 99 7.80 -8.56 -11.34
N ASP A 100 6.91 -8.92 -10.41
CA ASP A 100 6.30 -7.93 -9.54
C ASP A 100 7.41 -7.38 -8.62
N ALA A 101 7.31 -6.12 -8.19
CA ALA A 101 8.36 -5.50 -7.42
C ALA A 101 7.84 -4.60 -6.31
N HIS A 102 8.65 -4.42 -5.29
CA HIS A 102 8.37 -3.58 -4.14
C HIS A 102 9.61 -2.78 -3.76
N PHE A 103 9.51 -1.46 -3.69
CA PHE A 103 10.59 -0.59 -3.23
C PHE A 103 10.18 0.15 -1.95
N SER A 104 10.97 0.05 -0.88
CA SER A 104 10.71 0.70 0.43
C SER A 104 11.97 1.27 1.09
N PHE A 105 11.78 2.18 2.05
CA PHE A 105 12.84 2.66 2.95
C PHE A 105 12.96 1.72 4.13
N ASP A 106 14.14 1.13 4.28
CA ASP A 106 14.42 0.12 5.30
C ASP A 106 13.39 -1.04 5.26
N THR A 107 13.63 -2.06 6.06
CA THR A 107 12.83 -3.28 6.14
C THR A 107 11.41 -3.11 6.70
N ASP A 108 10.78 -1.94 6.57
CA ASP A 108 9.36 -1.72 6.88
C ASP A 108 8.53 -1.96 5.60
N PRO A 109 8.04 -3.19 5.39
CA PRO A 109 7.42 -3.54 4.13
C PRO A 109 6.03 -2.91 3.95
N ASP A 110 5.45 -2.37 5.03
CA ASP A 110 4.15 -1.71 5.02
C ASP A 110 4.24 -0.28 4.42
N ARG A 111 5.45 0.19 4.11
CA ARG A 111 5.74 1.52 3.52
C ARG A 111 6.40 1.42 2.14
N ALA A 112 5.79 0.64 1.25
CA ALA A 112 6.14 0.68 -0.16
C ALA A 112 6.07 2.12 -0.69
N TYR A 113 7.09 2.59 -1.40
CA TYR A 113 7.01 3.82 -2.21
C TYR A 113 6.64 3.51 -3.64
N LEU A 114 7.10 2.37 -4.14
CA LEU A 114 6.85 1.90 -5.48
C LEU A 114 6.47 0.43 -5.47
N VAL A 115 5.41 0.11 -6.21
CA VAL A 115 4.96 -1.25 -6.45
C VAL A 115 4.85 -1.47 -7.95
N LYS A 116 5.52 -2.49 -8.47
CA LYS A 116 5.28 -2.98 -9.83
C LYS A 116 4.34 -4.17 -9.76
N THR A 117 3.23 -4.11 -10.50
CA THR A 117 2.31 -5.23 -10.70
C THR A 117 2.05 -5.38 -12.18
N LYS A 118 2.45 -6.52 -12.76
CA LYS A 118 2.37 -6.77 -14.22
C LYS A 118 3.02 -5.61 -15.01
N ASN A 119 2.21 -4.86 -15.76
CA ASN A 119 2.65 -3.76 -16.63
C ASN A 119 2.46 -2.36 -16.00
N ARG A 120 2.20 -2.27 -14.69
CA ARG A 120 1.95 -0.99 -14.01
C ARG A 120 2.95 -0.74 -12.90
N ILE A 121 3.26 0.54 -12.70
CA ILE A 121 4.03 1.03 -11.56
C ILE A 121 3.14 1.95 -10.74
N LEU A 122 2.79 1.50 -9.54
CA LEU A 122 2.03 2.26 -8.57
C LEU A 122 2.98 2.99 -7.63
N LEU A 123 2.71 4.26 -7.43
CA LEU A 123 3.31 5.13 -6.43
C LEU A 123 2.39 5.17 -5.23
N VAL A 124 2.86 4.69 -4.08
CA VAL A 124 2.06 4.79 -2.87
C VAL A 124 2.30 6.16 -2.24
N GLU A 125 1.22 6.90 -2.02
CA GLU A 125 1.25 8.20 -1.35
C GLU A 125 1.43 7.97 0.17
N ASP A 126 2.62 8.32 0.68
CA ASP A 126 2.93 8.34 2.12
C ASP A 126 3.62 9.68 2.50
N GLU A 127 3.59 10.03 3.78
CA GLU A 127 4.08 11.31 4.35
C GLU A 127 5.52 11.66 3.93
N PHE A 128 6.33 10.66 3.58
CA PHE A 128 7.73 10.81 3.12
C PHE A 128 7.88 11.84 1.99
N TRP A 129 6.94 11.90 1.04
CA TRP A 129 7.01 12.84 -0.09
C TRP A 129 6.68 14.30 0.29
N SER A 130 6.07 14.52 1.46
CA SER A 130 5.68 15.84 1.93
C SER A 130 6.77 16.55 2.74
N SER A 131 7.77 15.82 3.26
CA SER A 131 8.73 16.35 4.24
C SER A 131 10.22 16.28 3.85
N GLY A 132 10.61 15.73 2.71
CA GLY A 132 12.03 15.69 2.34
C GLY A 132 12.28 15.16 0.95
N GLU A 133 12.85 16.02 0.11
CA GLU A 133 13.40 15.84 -1.24
C GLU A 133 12.78 14.76 -2.16
N PRO A 134 12.18 15.14 -3.29
CA PRO A 134 11.60 14.19 -4.22
C PRO A 134 12.73 13.38 -4.87
N LEU A 135 12.92 12.13 -4.46
CA LEU A 135 13.72 11.19 -5.23
C LEU A 135 12.93 10.75 -6.47
N SER A 136 12.84 11.68 -7.42
CA SER A 136 13.06 11.47 -8.86
C SER A 136 12.48 10.20 -9.50
N ILE A 137 11.17 9.95 -9.31
CA ILE A 137 10.44 8.99 -10.16
C ILE A 137 10.44 9.38 -11.65
N ASP A 138 10.73 10.63 -11.98
CA ASP A 138 10.91 11.05 -13.36
C ASP A 138 12.02 10.29 -14.09
N LEU A 139 12.90 9.59 -13.36
CA LEU A 139 13.94 8.72 -13.90
C LEU A 139 13.46 7.32 -14.31
N ILE A 140 12.21 6.93 -13.99
CA ILE A 140 11.68 5.62 -14.42
C ILE A 140 11.22 5.69 -15.87
N THR A 141 11.82 4.89 -16.74
CA THR A 141 11.59 4.96 -18.18
C THR A 141 10.15 4.50 -18.53
N PRO A 142 9.46 5.10 -19.51
CA PRO A 142 8.22 4.54 -20.08
C PRO A 142 8.47 3.11 -20.62
N PRO A 143 7.46 2.20 -20.64
CA PRO A 143 6.06 2.48 -20.92
C PRO A 143 5.10 2.38 -19.72
N TYR A 144 5.61 2.37 -18.48
CA TYR A 144 4.76 2.14 -17.31
C TYR A 144 3.75 3.25 -17.05
N GLU A 145 2.52 2.84 -16.76
CA GLU A 145 1.50 3.71 -16.21
C GLU A 145 1.85 4.03 -14.75
N ARG A 146 2.04 5.33 -14.44
CA ARG A 146 2.34 5.82 -13.09
C ARG A 146 1.05 6.30 -12.43
N ARG A 147 0.72 5.77 -11.25
CA ARG A 147 -0.48 6.15 -10.49
C ARG A 147 -0.16 6.41 -9.04
N LYS A 148 -0.64 7.53 -8.49
CA LYS A 148 -0.63 7.77 -7.05
C LYS A 148 -1.81 7.03 -6.43
N VAL A 149 -1.53 6.15 -5.48
CA VAL A 149 -2.53 5.34 -4.79
C VAL A 149 -2.31 5.44 -3.29
N SER A 150 -3.36 5.29 -2.49
CA SER A 150 -3.23 5.05 -1.05
C SER A 150 -3.65 3.63 -0.72
N GLY A 151 -2.91 3.02 0.21
CA GLY A 151 -3.28 1.75 0.83
C GLY A 151 -4.28 1.91 1.97
N GLY A 152 -4.49 3.12 2.50
CA GLY A 152 -5.36 3.36 3.66
C GLY A 152 -6.60 4.18 3.34
N PHE A 153 -7.76 3.68 3.76
CA PHE A 153 -9.06 4.33 3.62
C PHE A 153 -9.83 4.33 4.94
N SER A 154 -10.66 5.34 5.15
CA SER A 154 -11.61 5.39 6.27
C SER A 154 -13.02 5.56 5.73
N LEU A 155 -13.91 4.62 6.06
CA LEU A 155 -15.34 4.78 5.89
C LEU A 155 -15.96 5.10 7.25
N ASP A 156 -16.35 6.36 7.43
CA ASP A 156 -17.03 6.83 8.62
C ASP A 156 -18.54 6.85 8.38
N VAL A 157 -19.30 6.15 9.21
CA VAL A 157 -20.76 6.00 9.08
C VAL A 157 -21.43 6.47 10.36
N ARG A 158 -22.21 7.53 10.28
CA ARG A 158 -23.08 7.97 11.37
C ARG A 158 -24.16 6.93 11.61
N LEU A 159 -24.36 6.53 12.86
CA LEU A 159 -25.37 5.53 13.20
C LEU A 159 -26.78 6.12 13.30
N ARG A 160 -27.75 5.38 12.74
CA ARG A 160 -29.18 5.58 12.99
C ARG A 160 -29.66 4.85 14.23
N ASP A 161 -29.01 3.73 14.58
CA ASP A 161 -29.26 2.97 15.81
C ASP A 161 -27.97 2.88 16.63
N MET A 162 -27.93 3.63 17.73
CA MET A 162 -26.78 3.72 18.64
C MET A 162 -26.48 2.41 19.37
N ARG A 163 -27.38 1.42 19.33
CA ARG A 163 -27.12 0.08 19.90
C ARG A 163 -26.26 -0.79 18.99
N THR A 164 -25.95 -0.33 17.78
CA THR A 164 -25.14 -1.08 16.82
C THR A 164 -23.70 -1.19 17.34
N HIS A 165 -23.30 -2.40 17.70
CA HIS A 165 -21.97 -2.68 18.23
C HIS A 165 -20.96 -3.01 17.10
N PRO A 166 -19.70 -2.53 17.15
CA PRO A 166 -18.67 -2.84 16.15
C PRO A 166 -18.50 -4.33 15.87
N LEU A 167 -18.50 -5.15 16.92
CA LEU A 167 -18.35 -6.60 16.77
C LEU A 167 -19.50 -7.25 15.99
N THR A 168 -20.72 -6.72 16.09
CA THR A 168 -21.88 -7.19 15.31
C THR A 168 -21.66 -6.90 13.82
N VAL A 169 -21.18 -5.69 13.52
CA VAL A 169 -20.87 -5.27 12.15
C VAL A 169 -19.72 -6.11 11.57
N ARG A 170 -18.64 -6.30 12.33
CA ARG A 170 -17.53 -7.17 11.95
C ARG A 170 -18.01 -8.59 11.67
N GLY A 171 -18.85 -9.15 12.51
CA GLY A 171 -19.43 -10.48 12.31
C GLY A 171 -20.23 -10.58 11.00
N ALA A 172 -21.01 -9.55 10.67
CA ALA A 172 -21.72 -9.48 9.39
C ALA A 172 -20.78 -9.39 8.19
N LEU A 173 -19.71 -8.58 8.28
CA LEU A 173 -18.71 -8.49 7.22
C LEU A 173 -17.96 -9.82 7.04
N VAL A 174 -17.48 -10.43 8.13
CA VAL A 174 -16.83 -11.74 8.13
C VAL A 174 -17.70 -12.79 7.43
N ALA A 175 -19.00 -12.84 7.74
CA ALA A 175 -19.93 -13.76 7.12
C ALA A 175 -20.17 -13.46 5.63
N GLN A 176 -20.30 -12.18 5.26
CA GLN A 176 -20.62 -11.78 3.89
C GLN A 176 -19.43 -11.89 2.93
N PHE A 177 -18.22 -11.59 3.41
CA PHE A 177 -17.01 -11.49 2.59
C PHE A 177 -16.01 -12.63 2.88
N HIS A 178 -16.34 -13.56 3.77
CA HIS A 178 -15.51 -14.72 4.14
C HIS A 178 -14.12 -14.33 4.66
N LEU A 179 -14.08 -13.31 5.53
CA LEU A 179 -12.84 -12.77 6.07
C LEU A 179 -12.38 -13.57 7.29
N ASN A 180 -11.08 -13.61 7.54
CA ASN A 180 -10.51 -14.20 8.74
C ASN A 180 -10.51 -13.19 9.89
N ILE A 181 -10.69 -13.68 11.12
CA ILE A 181 -10.53 -12.84 12.32
C ILE A 181 -9.05 -12.80 12.68
N HIS A 182 -8.50 -11.60 12.88
CA HIS A 182 -7.10 -11.46 13.24
C HIS A 182 -6.83 -12.08 14.62
N PRO A 183 -5.83 -12.97 14.77
CA PRO A 183 -5.66 -13.76 15.99
C PRO A 183 -5.32 -12.93 17.23
N LYS A 184 -4.78 -11.71 17.04
CA LYS A 184 -4.36 -10.81 18.13
C LYS A 184 -5.30 -9.61 18.34
N SER A 185 -6.36 -9.47 17.53
CA SER A 185 -7.27 -8.31 17.62
C SER A 185 -8.70 -8.73 17.37
N MET A 186 -9.56 -8.57 18.38
CA MET A 186 -11.00 -8.82 18.24
C MET A 186 -11.72 -7.76 17.40
N GLU A 187 -11.07 -6.66 17.04
CA GLU A 187 -11.67 -5.60 16.23
C GLU A 187 -11.29 -5.70 14.76
N THR A 188 -10.32 -6.56 14.45
CA THR A 188 -9.70 -6.66 13.14
C THR A 188 -10.13 -7.94 12.43
N ALA A 189 -10.46 -7.80 11.15
CA ALA A 189 -10.65 -8.92 10.24
C ALA A 189 -9.93 -8.63 8.92
N GLU A 190 -9.49 -9.68 8.23
CA GLU A 190 -8.62 -9.57 7.07
C GLU A 190 -8.76 -10.76 6.11
N ASP A 191 -8.47 -10.52 4.84
CA ASP A 191 -8.19 -11.54 3.82
C ASP A 191 -6.91 -11.17 3.06
N GLU A 192 -6.74 -11.74 1.87
CA GLU A 192 -5.57 -11.47 1.03
C GLU A 192 -5.53 -10.06 0.42
N LEU A 193 -6.68 -9.40 0.36
CA LEU A 193 -6.89 -8.14 -0.35
C LEU A 193 -7.03 -6.96 0.61
N VAL A 194 -7.66 -7.17 1.76
CA VAL A 194 -7.93 -6.08 2.72
C VAL A 194 -7.77 -6.55 4.16
N ARG A 195 -7.33 -5.63 5.01
CA ARG A 195 -7.50 -5.67 6.46
C ARG A 195 -8.41 -4.53 6.86
N PHE A 196 -9.32 -4.73 7.79
CA PHE A 196 -10.06 -3.62 8.36
C PHE A 196 -10.22 -3.71 9.86
N GLN A 197 -10.40 -2.55 10.47
CA GLN A 197 -10.70 -2.37 11.88
C GLN A 197 -11.96 -1.53 12.02
N ILE A 198 -12.88 -1.97 12.88
CA ILE A 198 -14.13 -1.25 13.14
C ILE A 198 -14.11 -0.70 14.55
N LYS A 199 -14.31 0.61 14.68
CA LYS A 199 -14.34 1.31 15.96
C LYS A 199 -15.57 2.19 16.09
N ARG A 200 -15.94 2.46 17.35
CA ARG A 200 -16.88 3.53 17.69
C ARG A 200 -16.10 4.82 17.82
N CYS A 201 -16.59 5.86 17.17
CA CYS A 201 -15.92 7.14 17.13
C CYS A 201 -16.90 8.29 17.31
N ARG A 202 -16.36 9.42 17.78
CA ARG A 202 -17.01 10.73 17.75
C ARG A 202 -16.19 11.65 16.85
N GLU A 203 -16.89 12.52 16.13
CA GLU A 203 -16.24 13.58 15.37
C GLU A 203 -15.63 14.61 16.33
N ASN A 204 -14.33 14.90 16.16
CA ASN A 204 -13.68 15.98 16.88
C ASN A 204 -13.85 17.28 16.10
N GLU A 205 -14.86 18.08 16.44
CA GLU A 205 -15.19 19.35 15.77
C GLU A 205 -13.98 20.29 15.65
N ALA A 206 -13.08 20.31 16.64
CA ALA A 206 -11.92 21.20 16.64
C ALA A 206 -10.81 20.76 15.66
N LYS A 207 -10.76 19.47 15.29
CA LYS A 207 -9.67 18.92 14.48
C LYS A 207 -10.13 18.25 13.18
N GLY A 208 -11.45 18.14 12.96
CA GLY A 208 -12.07 17.60 11.77
C GLY A 208 -11.76 16.12 11.51
N TYR A 209 -11.45 15.34 12.56
CA TYR A 209 -11.16 13.90 12.44
C TYR A 209 -11.90 13.07 13.49
N MET A 210 -12.06 11.78 13.21
CA MET A 210 -12.72 10.82 14.11
C MET A 210 -11.81 10.41 15.26
N THR A 211 -12.30 10.51 16.50
CA THR A 211 -11.61 10.03 17.69
C THR A 211 -12.37 8.84 18.26
N GLU A 212 -11.64 7.79 18.66
CA GLU A 212 -12.24 6.61 19.29
C GLU A 212 -12.99 7.00 20.56
N ASP A 213 -14.26 6.60 20.62
CA ASP A 213 -15.19 6.86 21.72
C ASP A 213 -16.23 5.73 21.72
N PRO A 214 -16.26 4.84 22.73
CA PRO A 214 -17.24 3.75 22.81
C PRO A 214 -18.71 4.21 22.66
N ASP A 215 -18.99 5.44 23.10
CA ASP A 215 -20.32 6.05 23.08
C ASP A 215 -20.51 6.99 21.87
N GLY A 216 -19.50 7.13 21.01
CA GLY A 216 -19.52 8.04 19.87
C GLY A 216 -20.62 7.72 18.85
N GLU A 217 -21.05 8.68 18.03
CA GLU A 217 -22.19 8.47 17.12
C GLU A 217 -21.83 7.86 15.76
N TYR A 218 -20.54 7.60 15.53
CA TYR A 218 -20.02 7.05 14.28
C TYR A 218 -19.48 5.63 14.49
N LEU A 219 -19.60 4.82 13.44
CA LEU A 219 -18.74 3.68 13.19
C LEU A 219 -17.68 4.10 12.18
N SER A 220 -16.41 4.06 12.59
CA SER A 220 -15.28 4.25 11.70
C SER A 220 -14.74 2.89 11.29
N ILE A 221 -14.65 2.66 9.99
CA ILE A 221 -14.08 1.45 9.41
C ILE A 221 -12.79 1.87 8.71
N TYR A 222 -11.68 1.59 9.38
CA TYR A 222 -10.38 1.72 8.75
C TYR A 222 -10.15 0.51 7.85
N ILE A 223 -9.79 0.74 6.58
CA ILE A 223 -9.53 -0.31 5.59
C ILE A 223 -8.12 -0.09 5.04
N ASP A 224 -7.29 -1.09 5.24
CA ASP A 224 -5.95 -1.23 4.72
C ASP A 224 -6.01 -2.18 3.51
N ALA A 225 -5.88 -1.60 2.32
CA ALA A 225 -5.95 -2.25 1.02
C ALA A 225 -4.56 -2.73 0.59
N ASN A 226 -4.47 -4.01 0.23
CA ASN A 226 -3.24 -4.60 -0.26
C ASN A 226 -2.86 -3.99 -1.62
N VAL A 227 -1.84 -3.12 -1.61
CA VAL A 227 -1.34 -2.40 -2.79
C VAL A 227 -0.77 -3.33 -3.87
N PHE A 228 -0.37 -4.57 -3.52
CA PHE A 228 0.11 -5.55 -4.50
C PHE A 228 -1.00 -6.14 -5.36
N GLU A 229 -2.22 -6.19 -4.82
CA GLU A 229 -3.44 -6.63 -5.50
C GLU A 229 -4.42 -5.46 -5.62
N TYR A 230 -3.90 -4.26 -5.89
CA TYR A 230 -4.62 -2.98 -5.74
C TYR A 230 -6.03 -2.99 -6.33
N ASP A 231 -6.20 -3.41 -7.58
CA ASP A 231 -7.53 -3.42 -8.21
C ASP A 231 -8.52 -4.35 -7.49
N GLY A 232 -8.07 -5.54 -7.08
CA GLY A 232 -8.87 -6.47 -6.30
C GLY A 232 -9.16 -5.95 -4.89
N ALA A 233 -8.18 -5.30 -4.26
CA ALA A 233 -8.33 -4.67 -2.95
C ALA A 233 -9.32 -3.51 -2.98
N ILE A 234 -9.28 -2.66 -4.01
CA ILE A 234 -10.26 -1.60 -4.22
C ILE A 234 -11.65 -2.19 -4.48
N ASP A 235 -11.77 -3.20 -5.34
CA ASP A 235 -13.07 -3.84 -5.60
C ASP A 235 -13.67 -4.45 -4.32
N ARG A 236 -12.84 -5.08 -3.49
CA ARG A 236 -13.23 -5.62 -2.18
C ARG A 236 -13.66 -4.51 -1.22
N MET A 237 -12.88 -3.44 -1.10
CA MET A 237 -13.21 -2.26 -0.30
C MET A 237 -14.55 -1.65 -0.71
N LEU A 238 -14.76 -1.42 -2.02
CA LEU A 238 -16.01 -0.84 -2.53
C LEU A 238 -17.19 -1.78 -2.29
N GLY A 239 -16.99 -3.09 -2.39
CA GLY A 239 -18.00 -4.09 -2.00
C GLY A 239 -18.40 -4.01 -0.53
N ILE A 240 -17.41 -3.93 0.38
CA ILE A 240 -17.63 -3.74 1.82
C ILE A 240 -18.40 -2.44 2.08
N MET A 241 -17.96 -1.34 1.47
CA MET A 241 -18.63 -0.04 1.60
C MET A 241 -20.09 -0.11 1.12
N HIS A 242 -20.33 -0.63 -0.08
CA HIS A 242 -21.69 -0.77 -0.62
C HIS A 242 -22.57 -1.64 0.30
N PHE A 243 -22.04 -2.74 0.86
CA PHE A 243 -22.75 -3.55 1.83
C PHE A 243 -23.10 -2.75 3.10
N MET A 244 -22.14 -2.00 3.65
CA MET A 244 -22.31 -1.19 4.86
C MET A 244 -23.36 -0.11 4.69
N LEU A 245 -23.32 0.62 3.57
CA LEU A 245 -24.27 1.70 3.29
C LEU A 245 -25.69 1.18 3.11
N ARG A 246 -25.90 -0.09 2.77
CA ARG A 246 -27.26 -0.68 2.65
C ARG A 246 -27.86 -1.14 3.98
N GLN A 247 -27.09 -1.14 5.06
CA GLN A 247 -27.58 -1.59 6.35
C GLN A 247 -28.52 -0.57 6.98
N LYS A 248 -29.53 -1.05 7.70
CA LYS A 248 -30.55 -0.20 8.33
C LYS A 248 -29.98 0.78 9.36
N TYR A 249 -28.87 0.42 10.00
CA TYR A 249 -28.17 1.26 10.97
C TYR A 249 -27.37 2.39 10.33
N ALA A 250 -27.13 2.36 9.02
CA ALA A 250 -26.21 3.27 8.36
C ALA A 250 -26.91 4.59 8.00
N GLY A 251 -26.43 5.71 8.55
CA GLY A 251 -26.88 7.09 8.32
C GLY A 251 -25.95 7.85 7.39
N ASP A 252 -25.68 9.12 7.66
CA ASP A 252 -24.72 9.87 6.84
C ASP A 252 -23.35 9.19 6.85
N ALA A 253 -22.61 9.25 5.75
CA ALA A 253 -21.36 8.53 5.64
C ALA A 253 -20.34 9.27 4.79
N LYS A 254 -19.06 9.06 5.08
CA LYS A 254 -17.95 9.69 4.39
C LYS A 254 -16.84 8.66 4.16
N LEU A 255 -16.41 8.52 2.91
CA LEU A 255 -15.19 7.80 2.57
C LEU A 255 -14.07 8.81 2.38
N THR A 256 -12.96 8.65 3.08
CA THR A 256 -11.75 9.46 2.90
C THR A 256 -10.53 8.57 2.71
N TRP A 257 -9.48 9.16 2.15
CA TRP A 257 -8.14 8.66 2.39
C TRP A 257 -7.80 8.75 3.88
N TRP A 258 -6.97 7.83 4.37
CA TRP A 258 -6.48 7.89 5.75
C TRP A 258 -5.70 9.19 6.03
N TYR A 259 -4.92 9.66 5.06
CA TYR A 259 -4.14 10.89 5.15
C TYR A 259 -4.92 12.10 4.64
N LYS A 260 -5.89 12.57 5.43
CA LYS A 260 -6.58 13.88 5.32
C LYS A 260 -6.65 14.48 3.91
N GLY A 261 -7.36 13.80 3.01
CA GLY A 261 -7.79 14.36 1.72
C GLY A 261 -9.23 14.83 1.75
N PRO A 262 -9.72 15.51 0.69
CA PRO A 262 -11.16 15.66 0.50
C PRO A 262 -11.82 14.27 0.49
N PRO A 263 -13.09 14.18 0.93
CA PRO A 263 -13.83 12.93 0.80
C PRO A 263 -13.88 12.45 -0.65
N LEU A 264 -13.76 11.13 -0.81
CA LEU A 264 -13.90 10.42 -2.09
C LEU A 264 -15.38 10.13 -2.40
N LEU A 265 -16.18 10.00 -1.34
CA LEU A 265 -17.61 9.77 -1.41
C LEU A 265 -18.23 10.33 -0.15
N GLU A 266 -19.40 10.93 -0.32
CA GLU A 266 -20.21 11.44 0.78
C GLU A 266 -21.67 11.00 0.59
N ARG A 267 -22.27 10.52 1.68
CA ARG A 267 -23.71 10.26 1.77
C ARG A 267 -24.33 11.21 2.77
N THR A 268 -25.32 11.96 2.29
CA THR A 268 -26.13 12.85 3.13
C THR A 268 -27.60 12.50 2.94
N GLY A 269 -28.23 12.00 3.99
CA GLY A 269 -29.60 11.49 3.94
C GLY A 269 -29.71 10.28 3.00
N THR A 270 -30.38 10.46 1.86
CA THR A 270 -30.57 9.43 0.82
C THR A 270 -29.67 9.64 -0.40
N THR A 271 -28.99 10.78 -0.48
CA THR A 271 -28.17 11.15 -1.63
C THR A 271 -26.75 10.66 -1.40
N LEU A 272 -26.21 9.94 -2.38
CA LEU A 272 -24.83 9.51 -2.42
C LEU A 272 -24.11 10.26 -3.53
N THR A 273 -23.07 11.00 -3.16
CA THR A 273 -22.26 11.80 -4.05
C THR A 273 -20.87 11.19 -4.14
N LEU A 274 -20.44 10.89 -5.37
CA LEU A 274 -19.04 10.56 -5.65
C LEU A 274 -18.29 11.88 -5.86
N LEU A 275 -17.20 12.07 -5.12
CA LEU A 275 -16.40 13.29 -5.11
C LEU A 275 -15.07 13.04 -5.83
N ASP A 276 -14.27 14.11 -5.95
CA ASP A 276 -13.16 14.25 -6.90
C ASP A 276 -12.36 12.95 -7.08
N GLU A 277 -12.31 12.50 -8.34
CA GLU A 277 -12.19 11.09 -8.66
C GLU A 277 -10.75 10.60 -8.44
N PRO A 278 -10.48 9.76 -7.42
CA PRO A 278 -9.36 8.85 -7.55
C PRO A 278 -9.57 8.05 -8.83
N ASP A 279 -8.47 7.85 -9.56
CA ASP A 279 -8.37 7.14 -10.83
C ASP A 279 -8.93 5.69 -10.79
N PHE A 280 -9.25 5.19 -9.60
CA PHE A 280 -9.95 3.94 -9.40
C PHE A 280 -11.45 3.99 -9.70
N TRP A 281 -12.11 5.13 -9.84
CA TRP A 281 -13.54 5.22 -10.18
C TRP A 281 -13.84 4.88 -11.65
N THR A 282 -13.72 3.61 -12.00
CA THR A 282 -14.15 3.11 -13.31
C THR A 282 -15.68 3.16 -13.44
N PRO A 283 -16.25 3.19 -14.66
CA PRO A 283 -17.70 3.11 -14.85
C PRO A 283 -18.33 1.91 -14.13
N ALA A 284 -17.66 0.76 -14.11
CA ALA A 284 -18.12 -0.43 -13.41
C ALA A 284 -18.20 -0.24 -11.88
N ARG A 285 -17.23 0.46 -11.29
CA ARG A 285 -17.20 0.76 -9.86
C ARG A 285 -18.23 1.83 -9.48
N LYS A 286 -18.46 2.83 -10.34
CA LYS A 286 -19.53 3.84 -10.15
C LYS A 286 -20.92 3.17 -10.15
N ALA A 287 -21.15 2.21 -11.06
CA ALA A 287 -22.40 1.47 -11.16
C ALA A 287 -22.79 0.67 -9.90
N LEU A 288 -21.85 0.40 -8.98
CA LEU A 288 -22.16 -0.21 -7.68
C LEU A 288 -23.04 0.69 -6.79
N PHE A 289 -22.99 2.00 -7.02
CA PHE A 289 -23.58 3.03 -6.17
C PHE A 289 -24.76 3.76 -6.83
N GLU A 290 -25.02 3.48 -8.10
CA GLU A 290 -26.17 4.02 -8.82
C GLU A 290 -27.48 3.35 -8.35
N PRO A 291 -28.60 4.08 -8.30
CA PRO A 291 -29.90 3.49 -8.04
C PRO A 291 -30.18 2.42 -9.12
N LYS A 292 -30.41 1.18 -8.70
CA LYS A 292 -30.91 0.17 -9.63
C LYS A 292 -32.36 0.54 -10.02
N PRO A 293 -32.71 0.47 -11.32
CA PRO A 293 -34.06 0.74 -11.78
C PRO A 293 -35.09 -0.23 -11.18
#